data_AF-A0A7H0YC12-F1
#
_entry.id   AF-A0A7H0YC12-F1
#
_cell.length_a   1.000
_cell.length_b   1.000
_cell.length_c   1.000
_cell.angle_alpha   90.00
_cell.angle_beta   90.00
_cell.angle_gamma   90.00
#
_symmetry.space_group_name_H-M   'P 1'
#
loop_
_entity.id
_entity.type
_entity.pdbx_description
1 polymer ?
#
loop_
_entity_poly.entity_id
_entity_poly.type
_entity_poly.pdbx_seq_one_letter_code
_entity_poly.pdbx_strand_id
1 'polypeptide(L)'
;MYYYPGGVQYYQAGRPPQHFLNPDQVKNYLNQAVDMRMSSGRSLCNVYITYVSSQTDKAKPDYGDMTYLRIIDGKFVSFSNNTQNIDEVGPAGSLCGHRPSW
;
A
#
# COMPACT_ATOMS: atom_id res chain seq x y z
N MET A 1 10.10 21.83 5.27
CA MET A 1 8.79 21.68 4.60
C MET A 1 8.24 23.08 4.44
N TYR A 2 8.11 23.58 3.21
CA TYR A 2 7.60 24.94 2.95
C TYR A 2 6.31 24.80 2.14
N TYR A 3 5.21 25.34 2.65
CA TYR A 3 3.91 25.35 1.97
C TYR A 3 3.71 26.70 1.27
N TYR A 4 3.49 26.69 -0.04
CA TYR A 4 2.98 27.83 -0.80
C TYR A 4 1.51 27.58 -1.18
N PRO A 5 0.62 28.60 -1.12
CA PRO A 5 -0.77 28.44 -1.51
C PRO A 5 -0.88 28.38 -3.04
N GLY A 6 -1.42 27.28 -3.57
CA GLY A 6 -1.43 26.92 -5.00
C GLY A 6 -0.50 25.75 -5.38
N GLY A 7 -0.10 24.95 -4.38
CA GLY A 7 1.15 24.19 -4.29
C GLY A 7 1.47 23.17 -5.39
N VAL A 8 2.38 23.56 -6.29
CA VAL A 8 3.30 22.60 -6.91
C VAL A 8 4.22 22.06 -5.80
N GLN A 9 4.12 20.75 -5.54
CA GLN A 9 4.89 20.09 -4.51
C GLN A 9 6.26 19.67 -5.09
N TYR A 10 7.33 20.36 -4.67
CA TYR A 10 8.69 20.07 -5.11
C TYR A 10 9.31 19.02 -4.17
N TYR A 11 9.74 17.88 -4.73
CA TYR A 11 10.43 16.82 -4.01
C TYR A 11 11.94 16.90 -4.28
N GLN A 12 12.76 16.61 -3.27
CA GLN A 12 14.22 16.56 -3.44
C GLN A 12 14.58 15.49 -4.49
N ALA A 13 15.36 15.88 -5.49
CA ALA A 13 15.88 14.96 -6.50
C ALA A 13 16.68 13.84 -5.79
N GLY A 14 16.22 12.60 -5.95
CA GLY A 14 16.85 11.41 -5.34
C GLY A 14 15.95 10.65 -4.35
N ARG A 15 14.81 11.21 -3.92
CA ARG A 15 13.75 10.44 -3.26
C ARG A 15 12.46 10.63 -4.05
N PRO A 16 11.88 9.57 -4.63
CA PRO A 16 10.58 9.71 -5.27
C PRO A 16 9.61 10.28 -4.23
N PRO A 17 8.66 11.13 -4.65
CA PRO A 17 7.59 11.57 -3.77
C PRO A 17 7.01 10.39 -3.01
N GLN A 18 7.10 10.41 -1.67
CA GLN A 18 6.43 9.43 -0.82
C GLN A 18 4.93 9.65 -1.01
N HIS A 19 4.35 8.87 -1.91
CA HIS A 19 2.95 8.96 -2.28
C HIS A 19 2.20 7.99 -1.38
N PHE A 20 1.88 8.46 -0.18
CA PHE A 20 1.11 7.65 0.76
C PHE A 20 -0.29 7.40 0.20
N LEU A 21 -0.62 6.13 -0.01
CA LEU A 21 -1.94 5.76 -0.51
C LEU A 21 -3.02 6.01 0.54
N ASN A 22 -4.11 6.64 0.11
CA ASN A 22 -5.29 6.74 0.95
C ASN A 22 -6.05 5.38 0.98
N PRO A 23 -6.90 5.15 1.98
CA PRO A 23 -7.65 3.90 2.11
C PRO A 23 -8.46 3.57 0.85
N ASP A 24 -9.07 4.57 0.22
CA ASP A 24 -9.95 4.37 -0.94
C ASP A 24 -9.19 3.88 -2.18
N GLN A 25 -7.93 4.31 -2.36
CA GLN A 25 -7.05 3.80 -3.42
C GLN A 25 -6.75 2.31 -3.23
N VAL A 26 -6.53 1.88 -1.99
CA VAL A 26 -6.20 0.48 -1.67
C VAL A 26 -7.46 -0.40 -1.67
N LYS A 27 -8.63 0.14 -1.29
CA LYS A 27 -9.93 -0.57 -1.31
C LYS A 27 -10.28 -1.14 -2.68
N ASN A 28 -9.85 -0.50 -3.77
CA ASN A 28 -10.08 -1.00 -5.13
C ASN A 28 -9.47 -2.39 -5.39
N TYR A 29 -8.55 -2.82 -4.52
CA TYR A 29 -7.85 -4.10 -4.58
C TYR A 29 -8.31 -5.09 -3.50
N LEU A 30 -9.39 -4.79 -2.77
CA LEU A 30 -9.97 -5.72 -1.81
C LEU A 30 -10.34 -7.04 -2.50
N ASN A 31 -10.04 -8.15 -1.82
CA ASN A 31 -10.26 -9.51 -2.31
C ASN A 31 -9.52 -9.83 -3.62
N GLN A 32 -8.36 -9.21 -3.83
CA GLN A 32 -7.49 -9.48 -4.98
C GLN A 32 -6.06 -9.75 -4.53
N ALA A 33 -5.34 -10.53 -5.35
CA ALA A 33 -3.90 -10.69 -5.23
C ALA A 33 -3.21 -9.47 -5.86
N VAL A 34 -2.35 -8.82 -5.08
CA VAL A 34 -1.64 -7.61 -5.48
C VAL A 34 -0.16 -7.69 -5.15
N ASP A 35 0.60 -6.79 -5.76
CA ASP A 35 1.91 -6.42 -5.27
C ASP A 35 1.81 -5.04 -4.59
N MET A 36 2.60 -4.84 -3.54
CA MET A 36 2.68 -3.58 -2.80
C MET A 36 4.14 -3.14 -2.66
N ARG A 37 4.45 -1.88 -2.94
CA ARG A 37 5.72 -1.25 -2.55
C ARG A 37 5.51 -0.49 -1.26
N MET A 38 6.22 -0.93 -0.22
CA MET A 38 6.18 -0.32 1.10
C MET A 38 7.04 0.96 1.10
N SER A 39 6.67 1.93 1.94
CA SER A 39 7.44 3.16 2.17
C SER A 39 8.83 2.93 2.75
N SER A 40 9.10 1.72 3.25
CA SER A 40 10.44 1.27 3.65
C SER A 40 11.34 0.88 2.46
N GLY A 41 10.82 0.91 1.23
CA GLY A 41 11.50 0.46 0.01
C GLY A 41 11.35 -1.05 -0.28
N ARG A 42 10.70 -1.80 0.61
CA ARG A 42 10.47 -3.25 0.42
C ARG A 42 9.26 -3.50 -0.47
N SER A 43 9.39 -4.41 -1.43
CA SER A 43 8.24 -4.94 -2.17
C SER A 43 7.65 -6.17 -1.48
N LEU A 44 6.33 -6.22 -1.37
CA LEU A 44 5.53 -7.36 -0.96
C LEU A 44 4.78 -7.87 -2.18
N CYS A 45 4.97 -9.13 -2.54
CA CYS A 45 4.45 -9.70 -3.78
C CYS A 45 3.36 -10.74 -3.48
N ASN A 46 2.38 -10.86 -4.38
CA ASN A 46 1.29 -11.84 -4.29
C ASN A 46 0.63 -11.86 -2.90
N VAL A 47 0.29 -10.67 -2.38
CA VAL A 47 -0.41 -10.52 -1.12
C VAL A 47 -1.91 -10.35 -1.39
N TYR A 48 -2.75 -10.90 -0.52
CA TYR A 48 -4.19 -10.84 -0.70
C TYR A 48 -4.82 -9.90 0.32
N ILE A 49 -5.36 -8.76 -0.14
CA ILE A 49 -5.94 -7.77 0.77
C ILE A 49 -7.33 -8.22 1.20
N THR A 50 -7.53 -8.42 2.51
CA THR A 50 -8.81 -8.91 3.07
C THR A 50 -9.60 -7.82 3.77
N TYR A 51 -8.94 -6.75 4.22
CA TYR A 51 -9.59 -5.66 4.91
C TYR A 51 -8.86 -4.35 4.65
N VAL A 52 -9.63 -3.28 4.47
CA VAL A 52 -9.16 -1.90 4.47
C VAL A 52 -10.24 -1.08 5.18
N SER A 53 -9.83 -0.27 6.15
CA SER A 53 -10.70 0.58 6.94
C SER A 53 -11.57 1.47 6.05
N SER A 54 -12.86 1.55 6.36
CA SER A 54 -13.78 2.45 5.66
C SER A 54 -13.55 3.93 6.00
N GLN A 55 -12.73 4.21 7.02
CA GLN A 55 -12.48 5.54 7.53
C GLN A 55 -11.85 6.46 6.47
N THR A 56 -12.45 7.62 6.27
CA THR A 56 -11.96 8.65 5.33
C THR A 56 -11.33 9.84 6.04
N ASP A 57 -11.62 10.03 7.33
CA ASP A 57 -11.04 11.11 8.14
C ASP A 57 -9.67 10.71 8.67
N LYS A 58 -8.63 11.44 8.24
CA LYS A 58 -7.22 11.23 8.63
C LYS A 58 -6.97 11.43 10.14
N ALA A 59 -7.85 12.12 10.85
CA ALA A 59 -7.71 12.36 12.28
C ALA A 59 -8.14 11.17 13.13
N LYS A 60 -8.80 10.16 12.53
CA LYS A 60 -9.30 8.99 13.25
C LYS A 60 -8.21 7.94 13.39
N PRO A 61 -8.16 7.23 14.54
CA PRO A 61 -7.06 6.32 14.85
C PRO A 61 -7.01 5.10 13.93
N ASP A 62 -8.13 4.71 13.32
CA ASP A 62 -8.28 3.58 12.41
C ASP A 62 -8.13 3.98 10.93
N TYR A 63 -7.75 5.23 10.64
CA TYR A 63 -7.53 5.70 9.29
C TYR A 63 -6.36 4.95 8.63
N GLY A 64 -6.65 4.28 7.52
CA GLY A 64 -5.65 3.50 6.79
C GLY A 64 -5.43 2.10 7.35
N ASP A 65 -6.11 1.67 8.41
CA ASP A 65 -5.93 0.29 8.90
C ASP A 65 -6.28 -0.72 7.81
N MET A 66 -5.42 -1.72 7.65
CA MET A 66 -5.63 -2.76 6.64
C MET A 66 -5.11 -4.11 7.12
N THR A 67 -5.62 -5.16 6.50
CA THR A 67 -5.16 -6.53 6.71
C THR A 67 -4.94 -7.20 5.36
N TYR A 68 -3.84 -7.93 5.26
CA TYR A 68 -3.54 -8.75 4.09
C TYR A 68 -3.04 -10.13 4.51
N LEU A 69 -3.24 -11.11 3.62
CA LEU A 69 -2.73 -12.46 3.76
C LEU A 69 -1.47 -12.64 2.91
N ARG A 70 -0.56 -13.48 3.40
CA ARG A 70 0.56 -14.02 2.62
C ARG A 70 0.66 -15.51 2.82
N ILE A 71 1.11 -16.22 1.80
CA ILE A 71 1.48 -17.62 1.93
C ILE A 71 2.92 -17.68 2.42
N ILE A 72 3.14 -18.30 3.57
CA ILE A 72 4.46 -18.58 4.15
C ILE A 72 4.46 -20.06 4.53
N ASP A 73 5.38 -20.83 3.96
CA ASP A 73 5.51 -22.27 4.17
C ASP A 73 4.20 -23.05 3.97
N GLY A 74 3.46 -22.70 2.91
CA GLY A 74 2.18 -23.33 2.55
C GLY A 74 1.00 -22.94 3.44
N LYS A 75 1.15 -21.98 4.35
CA LYS A 75 0.08 -21.50 5.24
C LYS A 75 -0.27 -20.06 4.95
N PHE A 76 -1.56 -19.73 5.02
CA PHE A 76 -2.02 -18.35 5.02
C PHE A 76 -1.71 -17.70 6.36
N VAL A 77 -0.90 -16.64 6.34
CA VAL A 77 -0.57 -15.83 7.51
C VAL A 77 -1.17 -14.44 7.31
N SER A 78 -1.94 -14.00 8.29
CA SER A 78 -2.56 -12.68 8.32
C SER A 78 -1.63 -11.64 8.93
N PHE A 79 -1.55 -10.47 8.31
CA PHE A 79 -0.74 -9.34 8.75
C PHE A 79 -1.59 -8.07 8.80
N SER A 80 -1.51 -7.36 9.92
CA SER A 80 -2.05 -6.01 10.06
C SER A 80 -1.02 -4.99 9.59
N ASN A 81 -1.49 -3.97 8.87
CA ASN A 81 -0.67 -2.88 8.38
C ASN A 81 -1.52 -1.60 8.25
N ASN A 82 -0.92 -0.52 7.76
CA ASN A 82 -1.62 0.72 7.44
C ASN A 82 -1.35 1.14 5.99
N THR A 83 -2.36 1.61 5.26
CA THR A 83 -2.22 2.05 3.87
C THR A 83 -1.27 3.23 3.71
N GLN A 84 -1.07 4.01 4.79
CA GLN A 84 -0.06 5.08 4.84
C GLN A 84 1.37 4.54 4.82
N ASN A 85 1.61 3.22 4.92
CA ASN A 85 2.93 2.62 4.78
C ASN A 85 3.18 2.07 3.37
N ILE A 86 2.29 2.35 2.42
CA ILE A 86 2.35 1.86 1.05
C ILE A 86 2.52 3.06 0.11
N ASP A 87 3.56 3.00 -0.72
CA ASP A 87 3.84 3.99 -1.76
C ASP A 87 3.14 3.65 -3.07
N GLU A 88 2.93 2.36 -3.35
CA GLU A 88 2.34 1.88 -4.59
C GLU A 88 1.69 0.51 -4.39
N VAL A 89 0.54 0.30 -5.02
CA VAL A 89 -0.16 -0.98 -5.08
C VAL A 89 -0.59 -1.21 -6.51
N GLY A 90 -0.47 -2.45 -6.98
CA GLY A 90 -0.89 -2.83 -8.31
C GLY A 90 -1.27 -4.30 -8.39
N PRO A 91 -1.86 -4.76 -9.50
CA PRO A 91 -2.17 -6.16 -9.71
C PRO A 91 -0.94 -7.05 -9.51
N ALA A 92 -1.14 -8.30 -9.09
CA ALA A 92 -0.06 -9.27 -8.96
C ALA A 92 0.84 -9.33 -10.21
N GLY A 93 2.16 -9.26 -10.02
CA GLY A 93 3.15 -9.25 -11.08
C GLY A 93 3.51 -7.87 -11.66
N SER A 94 2.81 -6.80 -11.26
CA SER A 94 3.06 -5.44 -11.76
C SER A 94 4.25 -4.75 -11.11
N LEU A 95 4.52 -4.99 -9.82
CA LEU A 95 5.58 -4.29 -9.08
C LEU A 95 6.77 -5.21 -8.74
N CYS A 96 6.53 -6.50 -8.60
CA CYS A 96 7.58 -7.46 -8.24
C CYS A 96 8.28 -8.10 -9.45
N GLY A 97 7.92 -7.70 -10.67
CA GLY A 97 8.27 -8.41 -11.90
C GLY A 97 7.51 -9.72 -12.03
N HIS A 98 7.62 -10.40 -13.18
CA HIS A 98 7.02 -11.72 -13.42
C HIS A 98 7.60 -12.78 -12.48
N ARG A 99 7.10 -12.83 -11.24
CA ARG A 99 7.13 -14.03 -10.42
C ARG A 99 5.80 -14.73 -10.62
N PRO A 100 5.79 -16.04 -10.95
CA PRO A 100 4.54 -16.75 -11.15
C PRO A 100 3.67 -16.61 -9.90
N SER A 101 2.45 -16.11 -10.11
CA SER A 101 1.35 -16.16 -9.16
C SER A 101 0.97 -17.63 -8.98
N TRP A 102 1.07 -18.13 -7.75
CA TRP A 102 0.60 -19.45 -7.36
C TRP A 102 -0.78 -19.35 -6.73
#